data_AF-A0A6M0AIV8-F1
#
_entry.id   AF-A0A6M0AIV8-F1
#
_cell.length_a   1.000
_cell.length_b   1.000
_cell.length_c   1.000
_cell.angle_alpha   90.00
_cell.angle_beta   90.00
_cell.angle_gamma   90.00
#
_symmetry.space_group_name_H-M   'P 1'
#
loop_
_entity.id
_entity.type
_entity.pdbx_description
1 polymer ?
#
loop_
_entity_poly.entity_id
_entity_poly.type
_entity_poly.pdbx_seq_one_letter_code
_entity_poly.pdbx_strand_id
1 'polypeptide(L)'
;MRILFLHPKSFSQFSHLAKALAQDDTNQVVFGTQRTAGKLPKVSKAIYSAVKTVGAKTHYYLHNLERDVHEGQAVYHLCTRLKSEGFVPDVVYGHSGWGSTLYIK
;
A
#
# COMPACT_ATOMS: atom_id res chain seq x y z
N MET A 1 8.39 15.37 -6.01
CA MET A 1 7.89 14.87 -4.70
C MET A 1 7.84 13.34 -4.67
N ARG A 2 8.00 12.70 -3.51
CA ARG A 2 7.87 11.24 -3.32
C ARG A 2 6.46 10.90 -2.84
N ILE A 3 5.76 10.07 -3.59
CA ILE A 3 4.32 9.82 -3.39
C ILE A 3 4.10 8.32 -3.27
N LEU A 4 3.50 7.88 -2.17
CA LEU A 4 3.16 6.48 -1.94
C LEU A 4 1.65 6.27 -1.97
N PHE A 5 1.19 5.52 -2.97
CA PHE A 5 -0.18 5.02 -3.02
C PHE A 5 -0.29 3.67 -2.31
N LEU A 6 -1.34 3.44 -1.54
CA LEU A 6 -1.54 2.18 -0.80
C LEU A 6 -2.90 1.55 -1.10
N HIS A 7 -2.88 0.35 -1.70
CA HIS A 7 -4.08 -0.45 -1.93
C HIS A 7 -3.74 -1.94 -2.10
N PRO A 8 -4.35 -2.88 -1.34
CA PRO A 8 -3.96 -4.28 -1.37
C PRO A 8 -4.31 -4.96 -2.69
N LYS A 9 -5.48 -4.64 -3.25
CA LYS A 9 -6.08 -5.44 -4.33
C LYS A 9 -5.83 -4.97 -5.76
N SER A 10 -5.71 -3.67 -6.04
CA SER A 10 -5.50 -3.16 -7.40
C SER A 10 -5.15 -1.67 -7.42
N PHE A 11 -4.84 -1.15 -8.61
CA PHE A 11 -4.68 0.29 -8.86
C PHE A 11 -6.00 1.08 -8.83
N SER A 12 -7.15 0.40 -8.97
CA SER A 12 -8.52 0.91 -9.14
C SER A 12 -8.65 2.45 -9.12
N GLN A 13 -9.15 3.02 -8.03
CA GLN A 13 -9.47 4.45 -7.89
C GLN A 13 -8.25 5.38 -7.95
N PHE A 14 -7.04 4.84 -7.82
CA PHE A 14 -5.80 5.61 -7.80
C PHE A 14 -5.10 5.66 -9.15
N SER A 15 -5.50 4.83 -10.10
CA SER A 15 -4.79 4.66 -11.38
C SER A 15 -4.68 5.95 -12.18
N HIS A 16 -5.75 6.75 -12.27
CA HIS A 16 -5.73 8.02 -13.01
C HIS A 16 -4.85 9.06 -12.33
N LEU A 17 -5.00 9.23 -11.01
CA LEU A 17 -4.22 10.20 -10.24
C LEU A 17 -2.73 9.84 -10.22
N ALA A 18 -2.38 8.58 -9.97
CA ALA A 18 -1.00 8.11 -9.98
C ALA A 18 -0.34 8.31 -11.36
N LYS A 19 -1.06 8.02 -12.45
CA LYS A 19 -0.57 8.27 -13.82
C LYS A 19 -0.34 9.76 -14.09
N ALA A 20 -1.25 10.62 -13.65
CA ALA A 20 -1.15 12.07 -13.84
C ALA A 20 0.03 12.65 -13.08
N LEU A 21 0.20 12.28 -11.81
CA LEU A 21 1.33 12.73 -10.98
C LEU A 21 2.68 12.21 -11.49
N ALA A 22 2.69 11.01 -12.07
CA ALA A 22 3.89 10.42 -12.67
C ALA A 22 4.27 11.02 -14.04
N GLN A 23 3.46 11.92 -14.63
CA GLN A 23 3.88 12.64 -15.85
C GLN A 23 4.93 13.70 -15.57
N ASP A 24 4.93 14.25 -14.36
CA ASP A 24 5.96 15.18 -13.89
C ASP A 24 7.18 14.39 -13.41
N ASP A 25 8.28 14.51 -14.14
CA ASP A 25 9.52 13.77 -13.89
C ASP A 25 10.22 14.21 -12.58
N THR A 26 9.78 15.30 -11.95
CA THR A 26 10.23 15.67 -10.59
C THR A 26 9.53 14.86 -9.50
N ASN A 27 8.50 14.09 -9.85
CA ASN A 27 7.79 13.19 -8.95
C ASN A 27 8.30 11.76 -9.05
N GLN A 28 8.45 11.13 -7.88
CA GLN A 28 8.68 9.72 -7.74
C GLN A 28 7.42 9.07 -7.18
N VAL A 29 6.69 8.34 -8.03
CA VAL A 29 5.43 7.69 -7.66
C VAL A 29 5.65 6.21 -7.41
N VAL A 30 5.34 5.76 -6.20
CA VAL A 30 5.40 4.35 -5.78
C VAL A 30 4.00 3.87 -5.42
N PHE A 31 3.65 2.67 -5.84
CA PHE A 31 2.38 2.02 -5.55
C PHE A 31 2.60 0.75 -4.73
N GLY A 32 2.23 0.80 -3.46
CA GLY A 32 2.22 -0.34 -2.54
C GLY A 32 0.98 -1.21 -2.76
N THR A 33 1.19 -2.48 -3.14
CA THR A 33 0.08 -3.42 -3.35
C THR A 33 0.49 -4.89 -3.16
N GLN A 34 -0.49 -5.76 -2.89
CA GLN A 34 -0.27 -7.21 -2.91
C GLN A 34 -0.42 -7.82 -4.31
N ARG A 35 -0.97 -7.06 -5.27
CA ARG A 35 -1.22 -7.56 -6.64
C ARG A 35 0.03 -7.48 -7.53
N THR A 36 0.52 -8.64 -7.96
CA THR A 36 1.66 -8.76 -8.88
C THR A 36 1.32 -8.44 -10.33
N ALA A 37 0.07 -8.64 -10.76
CA ALA A 37 -0.36 -8.35 -12.13
C ALA A 37 -0.62 -6.85 -12.38
N GLY A 38 -0.33 -6.40 -13.60
CA GLY A 38 -0.56 -5.03 -14.05
C GLY A 38 0.62 -4.09 -13.79
N LYS A 39 0.72 -3.06 -14.64
CA LYS A 39 1.73 -2.00 -14.58
C LYS A 39 1.09 -0.65 -14.91
N LEU A 40 1.66 0.40 -14.34
CA LEU A 40 1.35 1.79 -14.67
C LEU A 40 2.65 2.44 -15.20
N PRO A 41 2.64 3.07 -16.38
CA PRO A 41 3.82 3.76 -16.89
C PRO A 41 4.33 4.80 -15.88
N LYS A 42 5.65 4.88 -15.71
CA LYS A 42 6.33 5.80 -14.78
C LYS A 42 5.96 5.66 -13.28
N VAL A 43 5.24 4.60 -12.90
CA VAL A 43 4.92 4.30 -11.50
C VAL A 43 5.62 3.02 -11.06
N SER A 44 6.46 3.13 -10.04
CA SER A 44 7.14 1.98 -9.43
C SER A 44 6.17 1.19 -8.57
N LYS A 45 6.25 -0.13 -8.63
CA LYS A 45 5.37 -1.00 -7.82
C LYS A 45 6.16 -1.61 -6.66
N ALA A 46 5.68 -1.41 -5.44
CA ALA A 46 6.22 -1.98 -4.24
C ALA A 46 5.31 -3.13 -3.76
N ILE A 47 5.72 -4.37 -4.04
CA ILE A 47 4.96 -5.56 -3.65
C ILE A 47 5.21 -5.89 -2.18
N TYR A 48 4.14 -6.28 -1.49
CA TYR A 48 4.17 -6.87 -0.15
C TYR A 48 3.13 -7.99 -0.04
N SER A 49 3.19 -8.76 1.03
CA SER A 49 2.22 -9.81 1.34
C SER A 49 1.73 -9.64 2.78
N ALA A 50 0.45 -9.90 3.02
CA ALA A 50 -0.07 -9.98 4.38
C ALA A 50 0.68 -11.07 5.17
N VAL A 51 0.96 -10.79 6.44
CA VAL A 51 1.82 -11.64 7.26
C VAL A 51 1.11 -12.96 7.63
N LYS A 52 -0.22 -12.93 7.82
CA LYS A 52 -1.03 -14.09 8.25
C LYS A 52 -2.46 -14.02 7.75
N THR A 53 -3.09 -15.18 7.57
CA THR A 53 -4.54 -15.30 7.47
C THR A 53 -5.18 -15.17 8.85
N VAL A 54 -6.46 -14.80 8.89
CA VAL A 54 -7.25 -14.71 10.13
C VAL A 54 -7.23 -16.06 10.86
N GLY A 55 -7.04 -16.04 12.17
CA GLY A 55 -7.01 -17.23 13.00
C GLY A 55 -8.35 -17.98 13.04
N ALA A 56 -8.31 -19.30 12.96
CA ALA A 56 -9.51 -20.15 13.00
C ALA A 56 -10.30 -20.04 14.33
N LYS A 57 -9.62 -19.66 15.42
CA LYS A 57 -10.22 -19.47 16.76
C LYS A 57 -10.71 -18.05 17.01
N THR A 58 -10.42 -17.10 16.11
CA THR A 58 -10.87 -15.72 16.26
C THR A 58 -12.39 -15.67 16.15
N HIS A 59 -13.03 -14.95 17.07
CA HIS A 59 -14.46 -14.73 17.01
C HIS A 59 -14.86 -14.13 15.66
N TYR A 60 -15.90 -14.66 15.02
CA TYR A 60 -16.29 -14.31 13.64
C TYR A 60 -16.39 -12.79 13.41
N TYR A 61 -17.00 -12.05 14.33
CA TYR A 61 -17.13 -10.59 14.23
C TYR A 61 -15.81 -9.80 14.30
N LEU A 62 -14.71 -10.43 14.72
CA LEU A 62 -13.38 -9.82 14.77
C LEU A 62 -12.52 -10.14 13.55
N HIS A 63 -12.99 -10.99 12.63
CA HIS A 63 -12.21 -11.41 11.46
C HIS A 63 -11.80 -10.24 10.58
N ASN A 64 -12.69 -9.26 10.40
CA ASN A 64 -12.38 -8.06 9.62
C ASN A 64 -11.30 -7.21 10.32
N LEU A 65 -11.42 -7.04 11.64
CA LEU A 65 -10.43 -6.28 12.41
C LEU A 65 -9.05 -6.96 12.36
N GLU A 66 -8.99 -8.28 12.58
CA GLU A 66 -7.73 -9.03 12.53
C GLU A 66 -7.08 -8.95 11.13
N ARG A 67 -7.87 -9.13 10.07
CA ARG A 67 -7.38 -8.98 8.70
C ARG A 67 -6.80 -7.59 8.47
N ASP A 68 -7.51 -6.56 8.90
CA ASP A 68 -7.10 -5.17 8.68
C ASP A 68 -5.83 -4.84 9.50
N VAL A 69 -5.68 -5.40 10.72
CA VAL A 69 -4.43 -5.33 11.50
C VAL A 69 -3.26 -5.99 10.77
N HIS A 70 -3.45 -7.19 10.21
CA HIS A 70 -2.40 -7.89 9.44
C HIS A 70 -2.00 -7.12 8.17
N GLU A 71 -2.97 -6.50 7.49
CA GLU A 71 -2.71 -5.62 6.36
C GLU A 71 -1.86 -4.42 6.78
N GLY A 72 -2.25 -3.73 7.86
CA GLY A 72 -1.49 -2.59 8.38
C GLY A 72 -0.05 -2.98 8.73
N GLN A 73 0.16 -4.14 9.35
CA GLN A 73 1.50 -4.66 9.67
C GLN A 73 2.32 -4.90 8.40
N ALA A 74 1.72 -5.49 7.37
CA ALA A 74 2.39 -5.71 6.10
C ALA A 74 2.80 -4.40 5.41
N VAL A 75 1.94 -3.39 5.45
CA VAL A 75 2.26 -2.03 4.97
C VAL A 75 3.36 -1.39 5.81
N TYR A 76 3.35 -1.54 7.14
CA TYR A 76 4.42 -1.06 8.00
C TYR A 76 5.79 -1.66 7.60
N HIS A 77 5.84 -2.96 7.35
CA HIS A 77 7.05 -3.63 6.85
C HIS A 77 7.46 -3.13 5.46
N LEU A 78 6.49 -2.93 4.54
CA LEU A 78 6.74 -2.32 3.24
C LEU A 78 7.40 -0.94 3.40
N CYS A 79 6.81 -0.05 4.20
CA CYS A 79 7.33 1.30 4.41
C CYS A 79 8.70 1.29 5.06
N THR A 80 8.95 0.39 6.01
CA THR A 80 10.28 0.21 6.64
C THR A 80 11.32 -0.20 5.60
N ARG A 81 10.98 -1.15 4.72
CA ARG A 81 11.85 -1.56 3.61
C ARG A 81 12.10 -0.41 2.64
N LEU A 82 11.06 0.28 2.17
CA LEU A 82 11.19 1.44 1.29
C LEU A 82 12.08 2.54 1.89
N LYS A 83 11.93 2.80 3.20
CA LYS A 83 12.79 3.75 3.93
C LYS A 83 14.26 3.31 3.92
N SER A 84 14.54 2.02 4.11
CA SER A 84 15.91 1.49 4.00
C SER A 84 16.49 1.57 2.58
N GLU A 85 15.62 1.55 1.56
CA GLU A 85 15.96 1.74 0.15
C GLU A 85 16.07 3.24 -0.23
N GLY A 86 15.96 4.16 0.73
CA GLY A 86 16.08 5.61 0.52
C GLY A 86 14.77 6.31 0.11
N PHE A 87 13.66 5.59 0.03
CA PHE A 87 12.34 6.16 -0.28
C PHE A 87 11.56 6.47 0.99
N VAL A 88 11.42 7.75 1.31
CA VAL A 88 10.52 8.26 2.36
C VAL A 88 9.46 9.12 1.68
N PRO A 89 8.18 8.72 1.64
CA PRO A 89 7.17 9.50 0.95
C PRO A 89 6.94 10.85 1.65
N ASP A 90 6.76 11.90 0.86
CA ASP A 90 6.31 13.21 1.33
C ASP A 90 4.77 13.21 1.45
N VAL A 91 4.09 12.39 0.63
CA VAL A 91 2.64 12.17 0.68
C VAL A 91 2.33 10.68 0.62
N VAL A 92 1.45 10.22 1.52
CA VAL A 92 0.86 8.88 1.48
C VAL A 92 -0.62 9.00 1.16
N TYR A 93 -1.07 8.31 0.10
CA TYR A 93 -2.46 8.29 -0.33
C TYR A 93 -2.98 6.85 -0.36
N GLY A 94 -3.67 6.45 0.69
CA GLY A 94 -4.17 5.09 0.86
C GLY A 94 -5.69 5.00 0.79
N HIS A 95 -6.20 3.81 0.48
CA HIS A 95 -7.63 3.55 0.57
C HIS A 95 -8.09 3.59 2.03
N SER A 96 -9.17 4.31 2.31
CA SER A 96 -9.85 4.29 3.60
C SER A 96 -10.59 2.96 3.77
N GLY A 97 -9.99 2.05 4.51
CA GLY A 97 -10.52 0.71 4.78
C GLY A 97 -9.48 -0.39 4.58
N TRP A 98 -9.81 -1.59 5.05
CA TRP A 98 -8.98 -2.80 4.92
C TRP A 98 -7.64 -2.77 5.64
N GLY A 99 -7.31 -1.69 6.36
CA GLY A 99 -6.16 -1.63 7.24
C GLY A 99 -4.89 -1.00 6.66
N SER A 100 -4.86 -0.68 5.35
CA SER A 100 -3.62 -0.25 4.67
C SER A 100 -3.05 1.08 5.17
N THR A 101 -3.83 1.89 5.89
CA THR A 101 -3.39 3.18 6.46
C THR A 101 -3.28 3.18 7.99
N LEU A 102 -3.56 2.06 8.68
CA LEU A 102 -3.69 2.01 10.15
C LEU A 102 -2.47 2.52 10.93
N TYR A 103 -1.26 2.29 10.41
CA TYR A 103 -0.01 2.63 11.10
C TYR A 103 0.83 3.68 10.37
N ILE A 104 0.23 4.39 9.41
CA ILE A 104 0.86 5.54 8.77
C ILE A 104 0.78 6.73 9.72
N LYS A 105 1.86 7.51 9.80
CA LYS A 105 2.00 8.71 10.63
C LYS A 105 2.48 9.88 9.79
#